data_AF-A0A1Y1MW49-F1
#
_entry.id   AF-A0A1Y1MW49-F1
#
_cell.length_a   1.000
_cell.length_b   1.000
_cell.length_c   1.000
_cell.angle_alpha   90.00
_cell.angle_beta   90.00
_cell.angle_gamma   90.00
#
_symmetry.space_group_name_H-M   'P 1'
#
loop_
_entity.id
_entity.type
_entity.pdbx_description
1 polymer ?
#
loop_
_entity_poly.entity_id
_entity_poly.type
_entity_poly.pdbx_seq_one_letter_code
_entity_poly.pdbx_strand_id
1 'polypeptide(L)'
;KKGRGDGGGGVSAAATENIAQSINAIVQWVRQRFNEVLEKSEIVRFKLTEAQKMLPEDHPNHPSNQGADSLISSSGSTAKQVYLTPGISAEKLMYDRALEMSRAAAIDEVTNDNLPGCKISYRTAIRMLEAVLDNDDDDVSRKLSSGKEPTRSLPKEASSELDSDEEAHVRKMIQMIKGRLAAVVKKQQMIADANTK
;
A
#
# COMPACT_ATOMS: atom_id res chain seq x y z
N LYS A 1 -15.93 60.18 -10.20
CA LYS A 1 -16.55 59.51 -9.02
C LYS A 1 -16.61 58.02 -9.34
N LYS A 2 -15.86 57.19 -8.58
CA LYS A 2 -16.04 55.72 -8.39
C LYS A 2 -15.77 54.85 -9.64
N GLY A 3 -14.84 53.90 -9.69
CA GLY A 3 -14.20 53.04 -8.68
C GLY A 3 -14.37 51.58 -9.16
N ARG A 4 -13.28 50.93 -9.62
CA ARG A 4 -12.63 49.74 -9.02
C ARG A 4 -13.52 48.51 -8.76
N GLY A 5 -13.05 47.36 -9.26
CA GLY A 5 -13.47 46.00 -8.86
C GLY A 5 -13.23 44.99 -9.99
N ASP A 6 -12.00 44.55 -10.24
CA ASP A 6 -11.42 43.30 -9.69
C ASP A 6 -11.89 42.06 -10.52
N GLY A 7 -11.07 41.45 -11.36
CA GLY A 7 -9.79 40.84 -10.98
C GLY A 7 -9.95 39.37 -10.53
N GLY A 8 -11.10 38.72 -10.76
CA GLY A 8 -11.35 37.33 -10.36
C GLY A 8 -10.83 36.31 -11.36
N GLY A 9 -9.76 35.60 -11.00
CA GLY A 9 -9.11 34.57 -11.80
C GLY A 9 -10.03 33.41 -12.21
N GLY A 10 -10.27 33.29 -13.50
CA GLY A 10 -10.78 32.06 -14.10
C GLY A 10 -9.61 31.13 -14.39
N VAL A 11 -9.56 29.98 -13.72
CA VAL A 11 -8.76 28.85 -14.22
C VAL A 11 -9.22 28.60 -15.66
N SER A 12 -8.33 28.78 -16.63
CA SER A 12 -8.64 28.74 -18.06
C SER A 12 -9.40 27.46 -18.40
N ALA A 13 -10.46 27.53 -19.22
CA ALA A 13 -11.26 26.37 -19.63
C ALA A 13 -10.40 25.21 -20.17
N ALA A 14 -9.27 25.53 -20.82
CA ALA A 14 -8.29 24.57 -21.29
C ALA A 14 -7.58 23.80 -20.15
N ALA A 15 -7.34 24.42 -19.00
CA ALA A 15 -6.76 23.75 -17.84
C ALA A 15 -7.75 22.74 -17.24
N THR A 16 -9.03 23.09 -17.16
CA THR A 16 -10.10 22.19 -16.71
C THR A 16 -10.26 20.99 -17.66
N GLU A 17 -10.19 21.24 -18.98
CA GLU A 17 -10.24 20.18 -19.98
C GLU A 17 -9.04 19.21 -19.88
N ASN A 18 -7.82 19.74 -19.71
CA ASN A 18 -6.62 18.92 -19.51
C ASN A 18 -6.70 18.06 -18.23
N ILE A 19 -7.26 18.60 -17.15
CA ILE A 19 -7.49 17.84 -15.91
C ILE A 19 -8.50 16.72 -16.15
N ALA A 20 -9.61 17.00 -16.84
CA ALA A 20 -10.63 16.00 -17.14
C ALA A 20 -10.07 14.85 -18.00
N GLN A 21 -9.25 15.16 -19.00
CA GLN A 21 -8.55 14.16 -19.82
C GLN A 21 -7.58 13.33 -18.99
N SER A 22 -6.81 13.98 -18.11
CA SER A 22 -5.86 13.30 -17.21
C SER A 22 -6.57 12.34 -16.24
N ILE A 23 -7.70 12.77 -15.66
CA ILE A 23 -8.52 11.93 -14.78
C ILE A 23 -9.06 10.72 -15.56
N ASN A 24 -9.59 10.93 -16.76
CA ASN A 24 -10.10 9.84 -17.59
C ASN A 24 -9.00 8.81 -17.90
N ALA A 25 -7.81 9.26 -18.27
CA ALA A 25 -6.66 8.39 -18.49
C ALA A 25 -6.28 7.58 -17.24
N ILE A 26 -6.27 8.21 -16.06
CA ILE A 26 -6.01 7.53 -14.79
C ILE A 26 -7.09 6.48 -14.49
N VAL A 27 -8.37 6.81 -14.67
CA VAL A 27 -9.49 5.88 -14.43
C VAL A 27 -9.40 4.67 -15.35
N GLN A 28 -9.11 4.88 -16.63
CA GLN A 28 -8.91 3.80 -17.59
C GLN A 28 -7.71 2.93 -17.20
N TRP A 29 -6.61 3.54 -16.79
CA TRP A 29 -5.43 2.84 -16.30
C TRP A 29 -5.74 1.99 -15.06
N VAL A 30 -6.46 2.55 -14.08
CA VAL A 30 -6.88 1.81 -12.87
C VAL A 30 -7.78 0.64 -13.24
N ARG A 31 -8.75 0.83 -14.14
CA ARG A 31 -9.65 -0.24 -14.60
C ARG A 31 -8.88 -1.36 -15.29
N GLN A 32 -7.96 -1.02 -16.18
CA GLN A 32 -7.09 -2.00 -16.84
C GLN A 32 -6.26 -2.77 -15.81
N ARG A 33 -5.66 -2.06 -14.86
CA ARG A 33 -4.83 -2.65 -13.81
C ARG A 33 -5.62 -3.56 -12.88
N PHE A 34 -6.84 -3.16 -12.52
CA PHE A 34 -7.76 -3.97 -11.72
C PHE A 34 -8.09 -5.28 -12.42
N ASN A 35 -8.50 -5.23 -13.70
CA ASN A 35 -8.84 -6.43 -14.46
C ASN A 35 -7.64 -7.38 -14.61
N GLU A 36 -6.45 -6.84 -14.91
CA GLU A 36 -5.22 -7.63 -15.04
C GLU A 36 -4.85 -8.33 -13.71
N VAL A 37 -4.90 -7.60 -12.59
CA VAL A 37 -4.56 -8.16 -11.27
C VAL A 37 -5.62 -9.15 -10.81
N LEU A 38 -6.90 -8.90 -11.11
CA LEU A 38 -8.01 -9.81 -10.83
C LEU A 38 -7.79 -11.14 -11.55
N GLU A 39 -7.53 -11.12 -12.86
CA GLU A 39 -7.25 -12.34 -13.64
C GLU A 39 -6.03 -13.09 -13.10
N LYS A 40 -4.93 -12.37 -12.80
CA LYS A 40 -3.73 -12.98 -12.20
C LYS A 40 -4.02 -13.63 -10.85
N SER A 41 -4.85 -13.01 -10.02
CA SER A 41 -5.23 -13.56 -8.72
C SER A 41 -6.01 -14.86 -8.86
N GLU A 42 -6.88 -14.97 -9.87
CA GLU A 42 -7.64 -16.19 -10.14
C GLU A 42 -6.74 -17.33 -10.64
N ILE A 43 -5.76 -17.00 -11.50
CA ILE A 43 -4.76 -17.97 -11.97
C ILE A 43 -3.92 -18.48 -10.80
N VAL A 44 -3.44 -17.59 -9.92
CA VAL A 44 -2.65 -17.98 -8.74
C VAL A 44 -3.47 -18.83 -7.79
N ARG A 45 -4.74 -18.46 -7.56
CA ARG A 45 -5.69 -19.27 -6.77
C ARG A 45 -5.82 -20.68 -7.33
N PHE A 46 -6.08 -20.81 -8.63
CA PHE A 46 -6.22 -22.13 -9.26
C PHE A 46 -4.95 -22.96 -9.10
N LYS A 47 -3.78 -22.38 -9.37
CA LYS A 47 -2.49 -23.05 -9.20
C LYS A 47 -2.25 -23.50 -7.76
N LEU A 48 -2.60 -22.66 -6.79
CA LEU A 48 -2.43 -22.97 -5.37
C LEU A 48 -3.33 -24.13 -4.94
N THR A 49 -4.61 -24.11 -5.32
CA THR A 49 -5.54 -25.21 -5.03
C THR A 49 -5.08 -26.53 -5.67
N GLU A 50 -4.62 -26.51 -6.92
CA GLU A 50 -4.10 -27.72 -7.59
C GLU A 50 -2.82 -28.24 -6.93
N ALA A 51 -1.89 -27.35 -6.57
CA ALA A 51 -0.68 -27.73 -5.85
C ALA A 51 -1.00 -28.34 -4.47
N GLN A 52 -2.01 -27.83 -3.76
CA GLN A 52 -2.43 -28.35 -2.46
C GLN A 52 -2.99 -29.77 -2.56
N LYS A 53 -3.70 -30.12 -3.64
CA LYS A 53 -4.19 -31.49 -3.87
C LYS A 53 -3.07 -32.47 -4.19
N MET A 54 -1.93 -32.00 -4.67
CA MET A 54 -0.77 -32.84 -4.96
C MET A 54 0.13 -33.06 -3.73
N LEU A 55 -0.19 -32.44 -2.59
CA LEU A 55 0.52 -32.68 -1.35
C LEU A 55 0.22 -34.09 -0.82
N PRO A 56 1.17 -34.74 -0.14
CA PRO A 56 0.91 -35.99 0.57
C PRO A 56 -0.23 -35.82 1.59
N GLU A 57 -0.98 -36.89 1.83
CA GLU A 57 -2.11 -36.88 2.77
C GLU A 57 -1.71 -36.54 4.21
N ASP A 58 -0.44 -36.74 4.60
CA ASP A 58 0.08 -36.37 5.92
C ASP A 58 0.52 -34.89 6.03
N HIS A 59 0.43 -34.10 4.95
CA HIS A 59 0.93 -32.73 4.94
C HIS A 59 -0.06 -31.75 5.62
N PRO A 60 0.40 -30.81 6.48
CA PRO A 60 -0.47 -29.87 7.18
C PRO A 60 -1.27 -28.95 6.24
N ASN A 61 -0.75 -28.69 5.04
CA ASN A 61 -1.43 -27.89 4.00
C ASN A 61 -2.28 -28.70 3.01
N HIS A 62 -2.44 -30.02 3.22
CA HIS A 62 -3.31 -30.85 2.39
C HIS A 62 -4.80 -30.53 2.72
N PRO A 63 -5.69 -30.42 1.71
CA PRO A 63 -7.09 -30.02 1.93
C PRO A 63 -7.87 -30.87 2.94
N SER A 64 -7.55 -32.17 3.07
CA SER A 64 -8.23 -33.06 4.03
C SER A 64 -7.85 -32.80 5.50
N ASN A 65 -6.75 -32.10 5.76
CA ASN A 65 -6.20 -31.91 7.10
C ASN A 65 -6.50 -30.54 7.70
N GLN A 66 -7.25 -29.70 6.98
CA GLN A 66 -7.49 -28.32 7.35
C GLN A 66 -8.87 -28.17 8.00
N GLY A 67 -8.88 -27.75 9.28
CA GLY A 67 -10.09 -27.38 10.00
C GLY A 67 -10.64 -26.01 9.59
N ALA A 68 -11.85 -25.69 10.04
CA ALA A 68 -12.57 -24.46 9.68
C ALA A 68 -11.89 -23.15 10.16
N ASP A 69 -10.88 -23.21 11.03
CA ASP A 69 -10.22 -22.02 11.59
C ASP A 69 -9.12 -21.41 10.68
N SER A 70 -8.64 -22.14 9.67
CA SER A 70 -7.63 -21.63 8.72
C SER A 70 -8.23 -20.87 7.53
N LEU A 71 -9.53 -20.54 7.61
CA LEU A 71 -10.32 -19.98 6.52
C LEU A 71 -10.28 -18.45 6.56
N ILE A 72 -9.54 -17.83 5.63
CA ILE A 72 -9.82 -16.43 5.29
C ILE A 72 -11.11 -16.42 4.46
N SER A 73 -12.21 -16.14 5.15
CA SER A 73 -13.42 -15.67 4.49
C SER A 73 -13.18 -14.22 4.07
N SER A 74 -12.83 -14.01 2.81
CA SER A 74 -12.97 -12.69 2.19
C SER A 74 -14.44 -12.27 2.32
N SER A 75 -14.77 -11.45 3.31
CA SER A 75 -16.10 -10.91 3.55
C SER A 75 -16.66 -10.35 2.24
N GLY A 76 -17.58 -11.09 1.62
CA GLY A 76 -18.28 -10.71 0.39
C GLY A 76 -17.96 -11.50 -0.90
N SER A 77 -17.07 -12.50 -0.90
CA SER A 77 -16.79 -13.29 -2.11
C SER A 77 -17.30 -14.74 -2.02
N THR A 78 -18.19 -15.14 -2.94
CA THR A 78 -18.67 -16.52 -3.14
C THR A 78 -17.59 -17.45 -3.73
N ALA A 79 -16.34 -17.02 -3.80
CA ALA A 79 -15.25 -17.76 -4.40
C ALA A 79 -14.77 -18.92 -3.52
N LYS A 80 -14.31 -20.00 -4.17
CA LYS A 80 -13.73 -21.20 -3.52
C LYS A 80 -12.60 -20.80 -2.57
N GLN A 81 -12.71 -21.28 -1.33
CA GLN A 81 -11.76 -21.05 -0.23
C GLN A 81 -10.35 -21.51 -0.61
N VAL A 82 -9.35 -20.73 -0.22
CA VAL A 82 -7.93 -20.99 -0.49
C VAL A 82 -7.19 -20.98 0.82
N TYR A 83 -6.38 -22.01 1.06
CA TYR A 83 -5.61 -22.09 2.28
C TYR A 83 -4.24 -21.47 2.07
N LEU A 84 -3.82 -20.59 2.96
CA LEU A 84 -2.49 -20.00 2.92
C LEU A 84 -1.57 -20.75 3.88
N THR A 85 -0.28 -20.80 3.55
CA THR A 85 0.72 -21.34 4.46
C THR A 85 0.80 -20.43 5.70
N PRO A 86 0.73 -20.98 6.92
CA PRO A 86 0.87 -20.20 8.14
C PRO A 86 2.16 -19.36 8.12
N GLY A 87 2.07 -18.11 8.60
CA GLY A 87 3.22 -17.19 8.67
C GLY A 87 3.46 -16.33 7.43
N ILE A 88 2.63 -16.46 6.38
CA ILE A 88 2.65 -15.54 5.23
C ILE A 88 1.47 -14.57 5.35
N SER A 89 1.76 -13.28 5.59
CA SER A 89 0.78 -12.20 5.57
C SER A 89 1.18 -11.11 4.56
N ALA A 90 0.20 -10.40 3.99
CA ALA A 90 0.46 -9.36 3.00
C ALA A 90 1.23 -8.18 3.63
N GLU A 91 0.90 -7.85 4.87
CA GLU A 91 1.50 -6.81 5.69
C GLU A 91 2.99 -7.09 5.90
N LYS A 92 3.32 -8.33 6.30
CA LYS A 92 4.71 -8.76 6.50
C LYS A 92 5.50 -8.70 5.19
N LEU A 93 4.92 -9.16 4.08
CA LEU A 93 5.56 -9.10 2.76
C LEU A 93 5.81 -7.65 2.30
N MET A 94 4.85 -6.75 2.54
CA MET A 94 5.01 -5.33 2.21
C MET A 94 6.08 -4.66 3.08
N TYR A 95 6.10 -4.96 4.39
CA TYR A 95 7.12 -4.47 5.31
C TYR A 95 8.53 -4.94 4.93
N ASP A 96 8.72 -6.25 4.76
CA ASP A 96 10.00 -6.85 4.42
C ASP A 96 10.53 -6.27 3.10
N ARG A 97 9.66 -6.16 2.09
CA ARG A 97 10.02 -5.60 0.79
C ARG A 97 10.35 -4.11 0.88
N ALA A 98 9.64 -3.32 1.66
CA ALA A 98 9.92 -1.90 1.83
C ALA A 98 11.31 -1.68 2.48
N LEU A 99 11.66 -2.49 3.48
CA LEU A 99 12.98 -2.43 4.11
C LEU A 99 14.10 -2.85 3.16
N GLU A 100 13.91 -3.91 2.39
CA GLU A 100 14.85 -4.35 1.38
C GLU A 100 15.10 -3.24 0.34
N MET A 101 14.03 -2.64 -0.19
CA MET A 101 14.11 -1.53 -1.15
C MET A 101 14.84 -0.31 -0.55
N SER A 102 14.55 0.02 0.71
CA SER A 102 15.22 1.13 1.40
C SER A 102 16.72 0.85 1.64
N ARG A 103 17.09 -0.40 1.98
CA ARG A 103 18.49 -0.79 2.16
C ARG A 103 19.27 -0.75 0.86
N ALA A 104 18.72 -1.31 -0.22
CA ALA A 104 19.34 -1.26 -1.54
C ALA A 104 19.56 0.20 -1.99
N ALA A 105 18.53 1.04 -1.89
CA ALA A 105 18.63 2.47 -2.24
C ALA A 105 19.68 3.22 -1.40
N ALA A 106 19.87 2.85 -0.14
CA ALA A 106 20.88 3.46 0.71
C ALA A 106 22.31 3.08 0.34
N ILE A 107 22.51 1.85 -0.14
CA ILE A 107 23.81 1.40 -0.64
C ILE A 107 24.14 2.16 -1.93
N ASP A 108 23.19 2.21 -2.87
CA ASP A 108 23.32 2.93 -4.15
C ASP A 108 23.54 4.44 -3.93
N GLU A 109 22.87 5.03 -2.94
CA GLU A 109 23.06 6.43 -2.56
C GLU A 109 24.50 6.73 -2.10
N VAL A 110 25.12 5.82 -1.33
CA VAL A 110 26.49 5.99 -0.82
C VAL A 110 27.52 5.86 -1.94
N THR A 111 27.27 4.96 -2.90
CA THR A 111 28.12 4.80 -4.09
C THR A 111 27.91 5.89 -5.13
N ASN A 112 26.96 6.82 -4.91
CA ASN A 112 26.49 7.81 -5.88
C ASN A 112 25.94 7.19 -7.17
N ASP A 113 25.54 5.92 -7.12
CA ASP A 113 24.98 5.24 -8.27
C ASP A 113 23.48 5.53 -8.36
N ASN A 114 23.03 5.97 -9.53
CA ASN A 114 21.61 6.20 -9.86
C ASN A 114 20.77 6.91 -8.76
N LEU A 115 21.14 8.14 -8.39
CA LEU A 115 20.34 8.97 -7.45
C LEU A 115 18.85 9.12 -7.84
N PRO A 116 18.46 9.25 -9.13
CA PRO A 116 17.05 9.25 -9.52
C PRO A 116 16.32 7.96 -9.13
N GLY A 117 16.97 6.80 -9.31
CA GLY A 117 16.45 5.49 -8.90
C GLY A 117 16.30 5.37 -7.39
N CYS A 118 17.29 5.82 -6.62
CA CYS A 118 17.23 5.86 -5.15
C CYS A 118 16.00 6.63 -4.65
N LYS A 119 15.72 7.79 -5.26
CA LYS A 119 14.53 8.61 -4.93
C LYS A 119 13.23 7.85 -5.14
N ILE A 120 13.11 7.13 -6.26
CA ILE A 120 11.93 6.33 -6.57
C ILE A 120 11.80 5.18 -5.57
N SER A 121 12.88 4.47 -5.28
CA SER A 121 12.90 3.35 -4.33
C SER A 121 12.47 3.78 -2.93
N TYR A 122 12.98 4.89 -2.41
CA TYR A 122 12.55 5.42 -1.10
C TYR A 122 11.08 5.83 -1.10
N ARG A 123 10.60 6.50 -2.16
CA ARG A 123 9.18 6.89 -2.26
C ARG A 123 8.25 5.68 -2.29
N THR A 124 8.64 4.63 -3.02
CA THR A 124 7.88 3.39 -3.08
C THR A 124 7.89 2.66 -1.73
N ALA A 125 9.04 2.57 -1.06
CA ALA A 125 9.14 1.98 0.27
C ALA A 125 8.23 2.69 1.29
N ILE A 126 8.19 4.02 1.27
CA ILE A 126 7.28 4.80 2.12
C ILE A 126 5.82 4.43 1.85
N ARG A 127 5.40 4.38 0.58
CA ARG A 127 4.02 4.02 0.21
C ARG A 127 3.63 2.61 0.65
N MET A 128 4.56 1.67 0.60
CA MET A 128 4.33 0.30 1.06
C MET A 128 4.13 0.25 2.58
N LEU A 129 4.93 0.99 3.36
CA LEU A 129 4.78 1.08 4.81
C LEU A 129 3.54 1.88 5.23
N GLU A 130 3.17 2.93 4.49
CA GLU A 130 1.90 3.66 4.70
C GLU A 130 0.71 2.73 4.43
N ALA A 131 0.75 1.90 3.38
CA ALA A 131 -0.31 0.92 3.10
C ALA A 131 -0.44 -0.17 4.17
N VAL A 132 0.64 -0.52 4.89
CA VAL A 132 0.57 -1.44 6.04
C VAL A 132 -0.17 -0.81 7.22
N LEU A 133 -0.06 0.52 7.39
CA LEU A 133 -0.74 1.26 8.47
C LEU A 133 -2.19 1.64 8.11
N ASP A 134 -2.51 1.80 6.82
CA ASP A 134 -3.84 2.20 6.35
C ASP A 134 -4.90 1.07 6.46
N ASN A 135 -4.55 -0.12 6.95
CA ASN A 135 -5.44 -1.28 7.08
C ASN A 135 -6.45 -1.17 8.25
N ASP A 136 -6.46 -0.08 9.01
CA ASP A 136 -7.56 0.25 9.93
C ASP A 136 -8.78 0.75 9.14
N ASP A 137 -9.53 -0.18 8.54
CA ASP A 137 -10.84 -0.02 7.88
C ASP A 137 -11.94 0.65 8.77
N ASP A 138 -11.58 1.07 9.99
CA ASP A 138 -12.48 1.71 10.92
C ASP A 138 -12.88 3.13 10.50
N ASP A 139 -12.09 3.87 9.70
CA ASP A 139 -12.44 5.27 9.37
C ASP A 139 -13.42 5.42 8.18
N VAL A 140 -13.41 4.49 7.22
CA VAL A 140 -14.36 4.52 6.09
C VAL A 140 -15.72 3.97 6.51
N SER A 141 -15.73 2.93 7.36
CA SER A 141 -16.94 2.30 7.88
C SER A 141 -17.68 3.17 8.91
N ARG A 142 -16.96 3.93 9.75
CA ARG A 142 -17.57 4.88 10.73
C ARG A 142 -18.27 6.07 10.08
N LYS A 143 -17.84 6.51 8.89
CA LYS A 143 -18.47 7.64 8.17
C LYS A 143 -19.81 7.29 7.52
N LEU A 144 -20.05 6.00 7.23
CA LEU A 144 -21.27 5.52 6.58
C LEU A 144 -22.32 4.99 7.57
N SER A 145 -21.95 4.80 8.84
CA SER A 145 -22.78 4.16 9.88
C SER A 145 -23.22 5.10 11.01
N SER A 146 -23.29 6.42 10.76
CA SER A 146 -23.92 7.36 11.69
C SER A 146 -25.46 7.22 11.66
N GLY A 147 -25.94 6.11 12.23
CA GLY A 147 -27.35 5.74 12.33
C GLY A 147 -27.61 4.82 13.53
N LYS A 148 -27.21 5.26 14.73
CA LYS A 148 -27.83 5.02 16.06
C LYS A 148 -28.17 3.56 16.46
N GLU A 149 -27.38 2.97 17.37
CA GLU A 149 -27.75 2.54 18.75
C GLU A 149 -26.64 1.62 19.35
N PRO A 150 -26.49 1.56 20.70
CA PRO A 150 -25.29 1.07 21.39
C PRO A 150 -25.39 -0.41 21.77
N THR A 151 -24.40 -1.23 21.35
CA THR A 151 -24.26 -2.60 21.87
C THR A 151 -22.83 -2.87 22.35
N ARG A 152 -22.69 -2.71 23.67
CA ARG A 152 -21.86 -3.48 24.62
C ARG A 152 -20.49 -3.97 24.15
N SER A 153 -19.48 -3.21 24.57
CA SER A 153 -18.06 -3.53 24.59
C SER A 153 -17.74 -4.90 25.22
N LEU A 154 -16.91 -5.68 24.52
CA LEU A 154 -16.10 -6.77 25.04
C LEU A 154 -14.61 -6.39 24.86
N PRO A 155 -13.71 -6.82 25.76
CA PRO A 155 -12.46 -6.13 26.03
C PRO A 155 -11.38 -6.39 24.97
N LYS A 156 -11.06 -5.36 24.19
CA LYS A 156 -9.99 -5.30 23.18
C LYS A 156 -8.69 -4.72 23.80
N GLU A 157 -8.29 -5.19 24.99
CA GLU A 157 -7.29 -4.48 25.81
C GLU A 157 -5.92 -5.19 25.90
N ALA A 158 -5.74 -6.39 25.31
CA ALA A 158 -4.45 -7.10 25.35
C ALA A 158 -3.80 -7.31 23.97
N SER A 159 -4.59 -7.34 22.89
CA SER A 159 -4.07 -7.43 21.52
C SER A 159 -3.64 -6.07 20.97
N SER A 160 -4.28 -4.99 21.40
CA SER A 160 -4.05 -3.65 20.86
C SER A 160 -2.74 -2.99 21.31
N GLU A 161 -2.15 -3.41 22.43
CA GLU A 161 -0.89 -2.82 22.92
C GLU A 161 0.30 -3.29 22.08
N LEU A 162 0.34 -4.58 21.71
CA LEU A 162 1.37 -5.13 20.83
C LEU A 162 1.25 -4.59 19.40
N ASP A 163 0.03 -4.49 18.89
CA ASP A 163 -0.24 -3.87 17.59
C ASP A 163 0.21 -2.39 17.58
N SER A 164 0.01 -1.67 18.70
CA SER A 164 0.45 -0.27 18.83
C SER A 164 1.97 -0.10 18.82
N ASP A 165 2.71 -1.01 19.45
CA ASP A 165 4.18 -1.00 19.45
C ASP A 165 4.75 -1.31 18.06
N GLU A 166 4.17 -2.29 17.34
CA GLU A 166 4.54 -2.62 15.97
C GLU A 166 4.24 -1.45 15.02
N GLU A 167 3.07 -0.81 15.13
CA GLU A 167 2.74 0.40 14.40
C GLU A 167 3.71 1.55 14.69
N ALA A 168 4.03 1.78 15.96
CA ALA A 168 4.97 2.82 16.36
C ALA A 168 6.35 2.59 15.73
N HIS A 169 6.78 1.33 15.63
CA HIS A 169 7.99 0.95 14.94
C HIS A 169 7.91 1.24 13.43
N VAL A 170 6.81 0.87 12.76
CA VAL A 170 6.60 1.17 11.33
C VAL A 170 6.60 2.68 11.08
N ARG A 171 5.93 3.48 11.92
CA ARG A 171 5.94 4.96 11.83
C ARG A 171 7.36 5.53 11.98
N LYS A 172 8.16 5.00 12.90
CA LYS A 172 9.57 5.38 13.07
C LYS A 172 10.40 5.05 11.83
N MET A 173 10.17 3.89 11.22
CA MET A 173 10.82 3.51 9.97
C MET A 173 10.45 4.43 8.80
N ILE A 174 9.18 4.77 8.64
CA ILE A 174 8.72 5.76 7.65
C ILE A 174 9.45 7.09 7.85
N GLN A 175 9.55 7.58 9.08
CA GLN A 175 10.23 8.84 9.37
C GLN A 175 11.72 8.80 8.99
N MET A 176 12.42 7.70 9.29
CA MET A 176 13.81 7.51 8.89
C MET A 176 13.98 7.51 7.37
N ILE A 177 13.11 6.81 6.64
CA ILE A 177 13.18 6.75 5.17
C ILE A 177 12.84 8.11 4.55
N LYS A 178 11.87 8.85 5.09
CA LYS A 178 11.57 10.24 4.69
C LYS A 178 12.77 11.16 4.86
N GLY A 179 13.52 11.01 5.96
CA GLY A 179 14.77 11.73 6.18
C GLY A 179 15.83 11.46 5.10
N ARG A 180 16.01 10.18 4.73
CA ARG A 180 16.94 9.79 3.64
C ARG A 180 16.49 10.31 2.29
N LEU A 181 15.20 10.23 1.98
CA LEU A 181 14.63 10.79 0.75
C LEU A 181 14.93 12.29 0.63
N ALA A 182 14.76 13.06 1.72
CA ALA A 182 15.07 14.48 1.73
C ALA A 182 16.57 14.75 1.47
N ALA A 183 17.45 13.93 2.06
CA ALA A 183 18.90 14.00 1.82
C ALA A 183 19.25 13.73 0.35
N VAL A 184 18.69 12.66 -0.25
CA VAL A 184 18.90 12.34 -1.68
C VAL A 184 18.41 13.45 -2.59
N VAL A 185 17.23 14.02 -2.32
CA VAL A 185 16.70 15.13 -3.12
C VAL A 185 17.63 16.35 -3.05
N LYS A 186 18.12 16.69 -1.85
CA LYS A 186 19.08 17.80 -1.67
C LYS A 186 20.39 17.52 -2.42
N LYS A 187 20.91 16.30 -2.31
CA LYS A 187 22.12 15.86 -2.99
C LYS A 187 21.97 15.91 -4.52
N GLN A 188 20.84 15.45 -5.04
CA GLN A 188 20.51 15.51 -6.46
C GLN A 188 20.44 16.96 -6.95
N GLN A 189 19.83 17.87 -6.17
CA GLN A 189 19.77 19.28 -6.53
C GLN A 189 21.17 19.93 -6.56
N MET A 190 22.01 19.67 -5.56
CA MET A 190 23.38 20.21 -5.52
C MET A 190 24.21 19.77 -6.74
N ILE A 191 24.07 18.51 -7.17
CA ILE A 191 24.76 18.00 -8.37
C ILE A 191 24.21 18.66 -9.64
N ALA A 192 22.90 18.85 -9.74
CA ALA A 192 22.29 19.55 -10.87
C ALA A 192 22.75 21.01 -10.96
N ASP A 193 22.80 21.71 -9.82
CA ASP A 193 23.28 23.10 -9.74
C ASP A 193 24.77 23.21 -10.11
N ALA A 194 25.59 22.23 -9.71
CA ALA A 194 27.00 22.17 -10.06
C ALA A 194 27.22 21.91 -11.56
N ASN A 195 26.38 21.10 -12.21
CA ASN A 195 26.47 20.83 -13.64
C ASN A 195 25.95 21.98 -14.54
N THR A 196 25.25 22.97 -13.95
CA THR A 196 24.69 24.11 -14.67
C THR A 196 25.59 25.34 -14.65
N LYS A 197 26.72 25.30 -13.91
CA LYS A 197 27.75 26.33 -13.84
C LYS A 197 28.97 25.97 -14.66
#